data_AF-A0AA40VUA4-F1
#
_entry.id   AF-A0AA40VUA4-F1
#
_cell.length_a   1.000
_cell.length_b   1.000
_cell.length_c   1.000
_cell.angle_alpha   90.00
_cell.angle_beta   90.00
_cell.angle_gamma   90.00
#
_symmetry.space_group_name_H-M   'P 1'
#
loop_
_entity.id
_entity.type
_entity.pdbx_description
1 polymer ?
#
loop_
_entity_poly.entity_id
_entity_poly.type
_entity_poly.pdbx_seq_one_letter_code
_entity_poly.pdbx_strand_id
1 'polypeptide(L)'
;MFYSLTIYLGIVAYSVIAYFIFTEWLFFFMSDKEMNPGQRFWSRIILFIATLVWPIIVPFAYLELLRFHKKYKKDIDLLISRTDEQI
;
A
#
# COMPACT_ATOMS: atom_id res chain seq x y z
N MET A 1 27.14 -24.18 3.60
CA MET A 1 27.03 -23.72 2.19
C MET A 1 25.57 -23.52 1.77
N PHE A 2 24.69 -24.52 1.86
CA PHE A 2 23.27 -24.38 1.51
C PHE A 2 22.51 -23.32 2.33
N TYR A 3 22.72 -23.24 3.64
CA TYR A 3 22.08 -22.22 4.49
C TYR A 3 22.41 -20.79 4.08
N SER A 4 23.68 -20.52 3.77
CA SER A 4 24.13 -19.20 3.31
C SER A 4 23.45 -18.83 2.00
N LEU A 5 23.38 -19.77 1.04
CA LEU A 5 22.69 -19.56 -0.24
C LEU A 5 21.21 -19.22 -0.07
N THR A 6 20.50 -19.96 0.79
CA THR A 6 19.08 -19.71 1.08
C THR A 6 18.86 -18.33 1.71
N ILE A 7 19.75 -17.92 2.62
CA ILE A 7 19.69 -16.58 3.25
C ILE A 7 19.88 -15.48 2.20
N TYR A 8 20.88 -15.60 1.33
CA TYR A 8 21.11 -14.60 0.28
C TYR A 8 19.93 -14.49 -0.70
N LEU A 9 19.35 -15.63 -1.11
CA LEU A 9 18.13 -15.65 -1.92
C LEU A 9 16.96 -14.96 -1.21
N GLY A 10 16.78 -15.22 0.09
CA GLY A 10 15.77 -14.58 0.91
C GLY A 10 15.95 -13.06 0.97
N ILE A 11 17.18 -12.58 1.16
CA ILE A 11 17.49 -11.15 1.17
C ILE A 11 17.19 -10.51 -0.18
N VAL A 12 17.62 -11.13 -1.28
CA VAL A 12 17.35 -10.61 -2.63
C VAL A 12 15.85 -10.55 -2.90
N ALA A 13 15.11 -11.62 -2.61
CA ALA A 13 13.66 -11.65 -2.77
C ALA A 13 12.98 -10.57 -1.93
N TYR A 14 13.39 -10.42 -0.66
CA TYR A 14 12.89 -9.38 0.22
C TYR A 14 13.11 -7.98 -0.33
N SER A 15 14.33 -7.68 -0.80
CA SER A 15 14.69 -6.38 -1.35
C SER A 15 13.96 -6.08 -2.66
N VAL A 16 13.77 -7.08 -3.53
CA VAL A 16 13.02 -6.91 -4.79
C VAL A 16 11.56 -6.55 -4.51
N ILE A 17 10.90 -7.28 -3.61
CA ILE A 17 9.51 -7.00 -3.25
C ILE A 17 9.39 -5.61 -2.58
N ALA A 18 10.28 -5.31 -1.64
CA ALA A 18 10.34 -4.01 -0.98
C ALA A 18 10.52 -2.86 -2.00
N TYR A 19 11.35 -3.06 -3.03
CA TYR A 19 11.56 -2.07 -4.09
C TYR A 19 10.26 -1.79 -4.87
N PHE A 20 9.54 -2.83 -5.31
CA PHE A 20 8.28 -2.66 -6.02
C PHE A 20 7.23 -1.91 -5.18
N ILE A 21 7.08 -2.30 -3.91
CA ILE A 21 6.15 -1.65 -2.98
C ILE A 21 6.53 -0.18 -2.77
N PHE A 22 7.82 0.09 -2.56
CA PHE A 22 8.33 1.45 -2.39
C PHE A 22 8.04 2.32 -3.61
N THR A 23 8.25 1.81 -4.82
CA THR A 23 8.02 2.58 -6.05
C THR A 23 6.55 2.96 -6.22
N GLU A 24 5.63 2.03 -5.96
CA GLU A 24 4.20 2.30 -6.04
C GLU A 24 3.75 3.32 -5.01
N TRP A 25 4.17 3.16 -3.76
CA TRP A 25 3.81 4.12 -2.72
C TRP A 25 4.47 5.48 -2.97
N LEU A 26 5.70 5.52 -3.45
CA LEU A 26 6.38 6.78 -3.79
C LEU A 26 5.65 7.51 -4.91
N PHE A 27 5.21 6.79 -5.95
CA PHE A 27 4.41 7.35 -7.03
C PHE A 27 3.10 7.95 -6.52
N PHE A 28 2.38 7.23 -5.65
CA PHE A 28 1.18 7.74 -5.00
C PHE A 28 1.44 9.02 -4.20
N PHE A 29 2.49 9.03 -3.37
CA PHE A 29 2.87 10.20 -2.57
C PHE A 29 3.35 11.39 -3.41
N MET A 30 3.96 11.16 -4.57
CA MET A 30 4.35 12.25 -5.48
C MET A 30 3.15 12.83 -6.24
N SER A 31 2.10 12.04 -6.45
CA SER A 31 0.89 12.45 -7.16
C SER A 31 0.00 13.37 -6.32
N ASP A 32 0.18 13.39 -5.00
CA ASP A 32 -0.48 14.34 -4.12
C ASP A 32 0.14 15.75 -4.25
N LYS A 33 -0.57 16.63 -4.97
CA LYS A 33 -0.15 18.02 -5.25
C LYS A 33 -0.47 18.99 -4.12
N GLU A 34 -1.29 18.61 -3.14
CA GLU A 34 -1.74 19.51 -2.06
C GLU A 34 -0.83 19.47 -0.83
N MET A 35 0.20 18.62 -0.84
CA MET A 35 1.04 18.39 0.33
C MET A 35 2.04 19.51 0.62
N ASN A 36 2.00 20.07 1.83
CA ASN A 36 2.95 21.07 2.32
C ASN A 36 4.38 20.45 2.41
N PRO A 37 5.47 21.20 2.10
CA PRO A 37 6.84 20.72 2.25
C PRO A 37 7.18 20.04 3.60
N GLY A 38 6.61 20.51 4.71
CA GLY A 38 6.80 19.85 6.02
C GLY A 38 6.17 18.46 6.09
N GLN A 39 4.95 18.31 5.58
CA GLN A 39 4.26 17.02 5.49
C GLN A 39 5.01 16.08 4.53
N ARG A 40 5.61 16.62 3.47
CA ARG A 40 6.41 15.85 2.50
C ARG A 40 7.61 15.15 3.12
N PHE A 41 8.27 15.80 4.07
CA PHE A 41 9.36 15.17 4.81
C PHE A 41 8.87 14.00 5.67
N TRP A 42 7.82 14.22 6.46
CA TRP A 42 7.25 13.16 7.32
C TRP A 42 6.69 11.99 6.52
N SER A 43 5.97 12.25 5.45
CA SER A 43 5.45 11.23 4.54
C SER A 43 6.56 10.37 3.94
N ARG A 44 7.70 10.98 3.57
CA ARG A 44 8.85 10.22 3.08
C ARG A 44 9.46 9.33 4.18
N ILE A 45 9.54 9.80 5.42
CA ILE A 45 10.01 8.97 6.55
C ILE A 45 9.07 7.78 6.76
N ILE A 46 7.76 8.04 6.79
CA ILE A 46 6.74 7.00 6.97
C ILE A 46 6.81 5.99 5.83
N LEU A 47 7.00 6.44 4.58
CA LEU A 47 7.18 5.58 3.41
C LEU A 47 8.37 4.61 3.58
N PHE A 48 9.50 5.12 4.05
CA PHE A 48 10.70 4.31 4.29
C PHE A 48 10.47 3.28 5.38
N ILE A 49 9.93 3.70 6.53
CA ILE A 49 9.59 2.79 7.63
C ILE A 49 8.58 1.74 7.15
N ALA A 50 7.58 2.17 6.39
CA ALA A 50 6.55 1.28 5.93
C ALA A 50 7.09 0.21 4.97
N THR A 51 8.06 0.60 4.14
CA THR A 51 8.71 -0.31 3.20
C THR A 51 9.61 -1.29 3.92
N LEU A 52 10.32 -0.85 4.97
CA LEU A 52 11.15 -1.75 5.77
C LEU A 52 10.31 -2.77 6.54
N VAL A 53 9.08 -2.43 6.91
CA VAL A 53 8.17 -3.27 7.68
C VAL A 53 7.02 -3.79 6.78
N TRP A 54 7.26 -3.88 5.47
CA TRP A 54 6.27 -4.30 4.48
C TRP A 54 5.60 -5.65 4.78
N PRO A 55 6.26 -6.69 5.33
CA PRO A 55 5.62 -7.97 5.60
C PRO A 55 4.49 -7.89 6.62
N ILE A 56 4.49 -6.85 7.47
CA ILE A 56 3.42 -6.59 8.44
C ILE A 56 2.44 -5.58 7.86
N ILE A 57 2.94 -4.50 7.27
CA ILE A 57 2.08 -3.39 6.83
C ILE A 57 1.18 -3.77 5.66
N VAL A 58 1.67 -4.56 4.71
CA VAL A 58 0.86 -4.98 3.56
C VAL A 58 -0.34 -5.84 3.98
N PRO A 59 -0.20 -6.89 4.82
CA PRO A 59 -1.34 -7.63 5.35
C PRO A 59 -2.33 -6.77 6.14
N PHE A 60 -1.85 -5.87 7.00
CA PHE A 60 -2.71 -4.99 7.77
C PHE A 60 -3.49 -4.02 6.88
N ALA A 61 -2.83 -3.42 5.89
CA ALA A 61 -3.48 -2.55 4.91
C ALA A 61 -4.55 -3.31 4.12
N TYR A 62 -4.27 -4.57 3.74
CA TYR A 62 -5.24 -5.42 3.06
C TYR A 62 -6.46 -5.75 3.94
N LEU A 63 -6.25 -6.04 5.22
CA LEU A 63 -7.35 -6.30 6.16
C LEU A 63 -8.23 -5.07 6.35
N GLU A 64 -7.64 -3.88 6.47
CA GLU A 64 -8.39 -2.63 6.59
C GLU A 64 -9.19 -2.36 5.31
N LEU A 65 -8.57 -2.55 4.13
CA LEU A 65 -9.25 -2.42 2.84
C LEU A 65 -10.41 -3.41 2.71
N LEU A 66 -10.23 -4.66 3.13
CA LEU A 66 -11.28 -5.68 3.11
C LEU A 66 -12.43 -5.31 4.05
N ARG A 67 -12.12 -4.78 5.23
CA ARG A 67 -13.11 -4.32 6.20
C ARG A 67 -13.89 -3.11 5.67
N PHE A 68 -13.20 -2.17 5.04
CA PHE A 68 -13.81 -1.03 4.37
C PHE A 68 -14.75 -1.50 3.26
N HIS A 69 -14.27 -2.36 2.36
CA HIS A 69 -15.06 -2.90 1.28
C HIS A 69 -16.33 -3.60 1.80
N LYS A 70 -16.21 -4.45 2.83
CA LYS A 70 -17.37 -5.11 3.44
C LYS A 70 -18.36 -4.14 4.07
N LYS A 71 -17.87 -3.08 4.72
CA LYS A 71 -18.71 -2.08 5.41
C LYS A 71 -19.50 -1.24 4.40
N TYR A 72 -18.85 -0.78 3.34
CA TYR A 72 -19.44 0.15 2.37
C TYR A 72 -20.03 -0.54 1.14
N LYS A 73 -19.90 -1.86 0.99
CA LYS A 73 -20.46 -2.62 -0.14
C LYS A 73 -21.94 -2.30 -0.38
N LYS A 74 -22.75 -2.27 0.68
CA LYS A 74 -24.19 -1.98 0.56
C LYS A 74 -24.45 -0.56 0.07
N ASP A 75 -23.72 0.43 0.60
CA ASP A 75 -23.90 1.82 0.21
C ASP A 75 -23.42 2.06 -1.22
N ILE A 76 -22.31 1.42 -1.63
CA ILE A 76 -21.79 1.47 -3.00
C ILE A 76 -22.76 0.80 -3.97
N ASP A 77 -23.26 -0.40 -3.65
CA ASP A 77 -24.23 -1.13 -4.48
C ASP A 77 -25.53 -0.30 -4.67
N LEU A 78 -25.99 0.39 -3.62
CA LEU A 78 -27.15 1.28 -3.68
C LEU A 78 -26.91 2.53 -4.54
N LEU A 79 -25.69 3.10 -4.50
CA LEU A 79 -25.33 4.23 -5.35
C LEU A 79 -25.26 3.81 -6.82
N ILE A 80 -24.69 2.64 -7.12
CA ILE A 80 -24.63 2.09 -8.48
C ILE A 80 -26.05 1.85 -9.01
N SER A 81 -26.90 1.16 -8.24
CA SER A 81 -28.28 0.88 -8.70
C SER A 81 -29.10 2.14 -8.92
N ARG A 82 -28.91 3.18 -8.10
CA ARG A 82 -29.59 4.47 -8.27
C ARG A 82 -29.12 5.20 -9.53
N THR A 83 -27.84 5.11 -9.88
CA THR A 83 -27.32 5.68 -11.13
C THR A 83 -27.91 4.98 -12.34
N ASP A 84 -28.08 3.65 -12.30
CA ASP A 84 -28.70 2.89 -13.38
C ASP A 84 -30.19 3.22 -13.60
N GLU A 85 -30.92 3.63 -12.55
CA GLU A 85 -32.32 4.06 -12.64
C GLU A 85 -32.50 5.49 -13.20
N GLN A 86 -31.44 6.29 -13.28
CA GLN A 86 -31.48 7.67 -13.78
C GLN A 86 -31.04 7.81 -15.25
N ILE A 87 -30.65 6.71 -15.89
CA ILE A 87 -30.28 6.62 -17.32
C ILE A 87 -31.43 5.96 -18.09
#